data_AF-A0AAV5TBE2-F1
#
_entry.id   AF-A0AAV5TBE2-F1
#
_cell.length_a   1.000
_cell.length_b   1.000
_cell.length_c   1.000
_cell.angle_alpha   90.00
_cell.angle_beta   90.00
_cell.angle_gamma   90.00
#
_symmetry.space_group_name_H-M   'P 1'
#
loop_
_entity.id
_entity.type
_entity.pdbx_description
1 polymer ?
#
loop_
_entity_poly.entity_id
_entity_poly.type
_entity_poly.pdbx_seq_one_letter_code
_entity_poly.pdbx_strand_id
1 'polypeptide(L)'
;SYKIILINSVLIELSSCLGSLLVMIRLIPAGTTIGYVYLGPCTFISMFFCHFAYCTVLHACAHSLYLCLLSFGYRLYVLQRPAPSRNAMIAVCAAIYLPSLAALV
;
A
#
# COMPACT_ATOMS: atom_id res chain seq x y z
N SER A 1 -4.82 20.91 1.44
CA SER A 1 -4.74 19.70 2.28
C SER A 1 -5.06 18.41 1.51
N TYR A 2 -6.25 18.26 0.91
CA TYR A 2 -6.67 17.04 0.17
C TYR A 2 -5.71 16.56 -0.95
N LYS A 3 -5.12 17.48 -1.72
CA LYS A 3 -4.17 17.15 -2.81
C LYS A 3 -2.98 16.30 -2.34
N ILE A 4 -2.54 16.44 -1.09
CA ILE A 4 -1.41 15.69 -0.52
C ILE A 4 -1.77 14.22 -0.37
N ILE A 5 -2.98 13.93 0.12
CA ILE A 5 -3.50 12.57 0.26
C ILE A 5 -3.59 11.92 -1.11
N LEU A 6 -4.11 12.65 -2.10
CA LEU A 6 -4.30 12.14 -3.46
C LEU A 6 -2.96 11.81 -4.14
N ILE A 7 -1.97 12.71 -4.06
CA ILE A 7 -0.64 12.47 -4.64
C ILE A 7 0.03 11.26 -3.96
N ASN A 8 -0.06 11.15 -2.63
CA ASN A 8 0.50 10.01 -1.91
C ASN A 8 -0.17 8.70 -2.34
N SER A 9 -1.50 8.70 -2.50
CA SER A 9 -2.25 7.53 -2.97
C SER A 9 -1.79 7.07 -4.35
N VAL A 10 -1.66 8.01 -5.31
CA VAL A 10 -1.23 7.69 -6.68
C VAL A 10 0.19 7.14 -6.71
N LEU A 11 1.11 7.71 -5.93
CA LEU A 11 2.50 7.22 -5.87
C LEU A 11 2.57 5.79 -5.32
N ILE A 12 1.80 5.50 -4.26
CA ILE A 12 1.74 4.17 -3.67
C ILE A 12 1.13 3.18 -4.65
N GLU A 13 0.03 3.51 -5.31
CA GLU A 13 -0.59 2.62 -6.31
C GLU A 13 0.32 2.39 -7.51
N LEU A 14 1.03 3.41 -7.99
CA LEU A 14 2.01 3.26 -9.06
C LEU A 14 3.13 2.28 -8.65
N SER A 15 3.66 2.43 -7.42
CA SER A 15 4.68 1.51 -6.90
C SER A 15 4.17 0.08 -6.76
N SER A 16 2.92 -0.10 -6.32
CA SER A 16 2.26 -1.40 -6.20
C SER A 16 2.08 -2.07 -7.56
N CYS A 17 1.68 -1.31 -8.57
CA CYS A 17 1.53 -1.81 -9.95
C CYS A 17 2.88 -2.24 -10.53
N LEU A 18 3.93 -1.43 -10.35
CA LEU A 18 5.28 -1.78 -10.80
C LEU A 18 5.81 -3.03 -10.09
N GLY A 19 5.66 -3.10 -8.78
CA GLY A 19 6.05 -4.29 -8.02
C GLY A 19 5.26 -5.53 -8.44
N SER A 20 3.95 -5.40 -8.68
CA SER A 20 3.10 -6.51 -9.15
C SER A 20 3.55 -7.03 -10.52
N LEU A 21 3.94 -6.12 -11.42
CA LEU A 21 4.46 -6.47 -12.75
C LEU A 21 5.83 -7.15 -12.66
N LEU A 22 6.67 -6.78 -11.68
CA LEU A 22 7.97 -7.43 -11.46
C LEU A 22 7.85 -8.82 -10.85
N VAL A 23 6.87 -9.03 -9.98
CA VAL A 23 6.71 -10.28 -9.21
C VAL A 23 5.90 -11.33 -9.98
N MET A 24 4.82 -10.91 -10.65
CA MET A 24 3.81 -11.80 -11.29
C MET A 24 3.55 -13.07 -10.48
N ILE A 25 2.98 -12.90 -9.28
CA ILE A 25 2.81 -14.01 -8.35
C ILE A 25 1.60 -14.88 -8.70
N ARG A 26 1.75 -16.19 -8.48
CA ARG A 26 0.66 -17.15 -8.44
C ARG A 26 0.63 -17.80 -7.06
N LEU A 27 -0.53 -17.72 -6.40
CA LEU A 27 -0.79 -18.31 -5.09
C LEU A 27 -1.50 -19.65 -5.30
N ILE A 28 -0.95 -20.73 -4.74
CA ILE A 28 -1.57 -22.06 -4.79
C ILE A 28 -1.95 -22.44 -3.36
N PRO A 29 -3.24 -22.40 -2.99
CA PRO A 29 -3.67 -22.85 -1.67
C PRO A 29 -3.59 -24.38 -1.59
N ALA A 30 -2.82 -24.88 -0.63
CA ALA A 30 -2.67 -26.31 -0.32
C ALA A 30 -3.12 -26.54 1.13
N GLY A 31 -4.44 -26.52 1.34
CA GLY A 31 -5.06 -26.68 2.65
C GLY A 31 -4.67 -25.56 3.61
N THR A 32 -3.82 -25.86 4.59
CA THR A 32 -3.34 -24.90 5.61
C THR A 32 -2.10 -24.11 5.17
N THR A 33 -1.53 -24.42 4.02
CA THR A 33 -0.33 -23.76 3.50
C THR A 33 -0.62 -23.05 2.18
N ILE A 34 0.11 -21.97 1.92
CA ILE A 34 0.02 -21.22 0.67
C ILE A 34 1.37 -21.33 -0.03
N GLY A 35 1.36 -21.91 -1.23
CA GLY A 35 2.54 -21.93 -2.10
C GLY A 35 2.65 -20.61 -2.88
N TYR A 36 3.82 -19.96 -2.79
CA TYR A 36 4.15 -18.76 -3.55
C TYR A 36 4.98 -19.12 -4.78
N VAL A 37 4.44 -18.90 -5.98
CA VAL A 37 5.14 -19.12 -7.24
C VAL A 37 5.36 -17.78 -7.94
N TYR A 38 6.61 -17.39 -8.12
CA TYR A 38 7.01 -16.15 -8.78
C TYR A 38 7.33 -16.41 -10.24
N LEU A 39 6.60 -15.76 -11.17
CA LEU A 39 6.78 -15.93 -12.62
C LEU A 39 7.36 -14.68 -13.28
N GLY A 40 7.52 -13.58 -12.54
CA GLY A 40 7.93 -12.30 -13.07
C GLY A 40 9.44 -12.14 -13.26
N PRO A 41 9.88 -11.02 -13.84
CA PRO A 41 11.29 -10.70 -14.07
C PRO A 41 12.13 -10.57 -12.79
N CYS A 42 11.51 -10.49 -11.61
CA CYS A 42 12.21 -10.58 -10.32
C CYS A 42 13.06 -11.86 -10.17
N THR A 43 12.69 -12.94 -10.87
CA THR A 43 13.36 -14.25 -10.83
C THR A 43 14.77 -14.22 -11.41
N PHE A 44 15.07 -13.26 -12.29
CA PHE A 44 16.42 -13.08 -12.84
C PHE A 44 17.42 -12.51 -11.83
N ILE A 45 16.95 -11.89 -10.75
CA ILE A 45 17.80 -11.28 -9.71
C ILE A 45 18.00 -12.27 -8.56
N SER A 46 16.93 -12.61 -7.85
CA SER A 46 16.97 -13.52 -6.71
C SER A 46 15.55 -13.84 -6.23
N MET A 47 15.37 -15.05 -5.68
CA MET A 47 14.10 -15.46 -5.09
C MET A 47 13.76 -14.68 -3.82
N PHE A 48 14.77 -14.31 -3.02
CA PHE A 48 14.59 -13.46 -1.83
C PHE A 48 14.12 -12.05 -2.22
N PHE A 49 14.72 -11.49 -3.28
CA PHE A 49 14.31 -10.20 -3.82
C PHE A 49 12.85 -10.24 -4.28
N CYS A 50 12.43 -11.31 -4.96
CA CYS A 50 11.05 -11.43 -5.40
C CYS A 50 10.05 -11.55 -4.23
N HIS A 51 10.42 -12.26 -3.17
CA HIS A 51 9.62 -12.32 -1.95
C HIS A 51 9.49 -10.95 -1.28
N PHE A 52 10.61 -10.22 -1.12
CA PHE A 52 10.59 -8.87 -0.56
C PHE A 52 9.80 -7.87 -1.42
N ALA A 53 9.93 -7.96 -2.75
CA ALA A 53 9.13 -7.18 -3.69
C ALA A 53 7.63 -7.50 -3.57
N TYR A 54 7.27 -8.75 -3.29
CA TYR A 54 5.88 -9.12 -3.05
C TYR A 54 5.35 -8.58 -1.71
N CYS A 55 6.13 -8.67 -0.63
CA CYS A 55 5.75 -8.09 0.66
C CYS A 55 5.54 -6.57 0.57
N THR A 56 6.40 -5.87 -0.18
CA THR A 56 6.25 -4.43 -0.40
C THR A 56 5.01 -4.08 -1.23
N VAL A 57 4.62 -4.91 -2.21
CA VAL A 57 3.34 -4.77 -2.93
C VAL A 57 2.14 -4.97 -2.00
N LEU A 58 2.16 -5.98 -1.14
CA LEU A 58 1.09 -6.20 -0.16
C LEU A 58 0.96 -5.02 0.80
N HIS A 59 2.09 -4.51 1.30
CA HIS A 59 2.13 -3.32 2.14
C HIS A 59 1.55 -2.10 1.40
N ALA A 60 1.94 -1.86 0.15
CA ALA A 60 1.44 -0.75 -0.66
C ALA A 60 -0.08 -0.85 -0.87
N CYS A 61 -0.60 -2.06 -1.09
CA CYS A 61 -2.05 -2.31 -1.23
C CYS A 61 -2.81 -2.05 0.08
N ALA A 62 -2.31 -2.51 1.23
CA ALA A 62 -2.91 -2.19 2.52
C ALA A 62 -2.91 -0.68 2.77
N HIS A 63 -1.79 -0.02 2.50
CA HIS A 63 -1.65 1.42 2.67
C HIS A 63 -2.58 2.22 1.74
N SER A 64 -2.78 1.78 0.49
CA SER A 64 -3.72 2.44 -0.44
C SER A 64 -5.17 2.34 0.04
N LEU A 65 -5.58 1.21 0.65
CA LEU A 65 -6.89 1.07 1.28
C LEU A 65 -7.10 2.06 2.43
N TYR A 66 -6.10 2.24 3.29
CA TYR A 66 -6.18 3.24 4.37
C TYR A 66 -6.25 4.67 3.84
N LEU A 67 -5.48 5.01 2.80
CA LEU A 67 -5.58 6.33 2.15
C LEU A 67 -6.94 6.54 1.49
N CYS A 68 -7.54 5.49 0.93
CA CYS A 68 -8.89 5.53 0.36
C CYS A 68 -9.93 5.81 1.46
N LEU A 69 -9.87 5.09 2.58
CA LEU A 69 -10.72 5.33 3.75
C LEU A 69 -10.55 6.77 4.29
N LEU A 70 -9.31 7.25 4.38
CA LEU A 70 -9.02 8.61 4.81
C LEU A 70 -9.60 9.65 3.83
N SER A 71 -9.57 9.38 2.53
CA SER A 71 -10.17 10.25 1.50
C SER A 71 -11.68 10.38 1.70
N PHE A 72 -12.38 9.27 1.95
CA PHE A 72 -13.81 9.30 2.28
C PHE A 72 -14.08 10.04 3.60
N GLY A 73 -13.31 9.74 4.65
CA GLY A 73 -13.43 10.40 5.95
C GLY A 73 -13.18 11.91 5.86
N TYR A 74 -12.19 12.35 5.08
CA TYR A 74 -11.90 13.76 4.84
C TYR A 74 -13.08 14.48 4.17
N ARG A 75 -13.71 13.86 3.16
CA ARG A 75 -14.87 14.45 2.47
C ARG A 75 -16.07 14.59 3.41
N LEU A 76 -16.31 13.61 4.27
CA LEU A 76 -17.35 13.68 5.30
C LEU A 76 -17.03 14.74 6.37
N TYR A 77 -15.77 14.86 6.76
CA TYR A 77 -15.33 15.83 7.76
C TYR A 77 -15.50 17.28 7.29
N VAL A 78 -15.13 17.58 6.04
CA VAL A 78 -15.24 18.95 5.47
C VAL A 78 -16.70 19.41 5.33
N LEU A 79 -17.66 18.48 5.22
CA LEU A 79 -19.09 18.82 5.21
C LEU A 79 -19.61 19.33 6.57
N GLN A 80 -18.96 18.97 7.68
CA GLN A 80 -19.40 19.31 9.04
C GLN A 80 -18.46 20.29 9.78
N ARG A 81 -17.20 20.39 9.34
CA ARG A 81 -16.13 21.14 10.03
C ARG A 81 -15.27 21.90 9.01
N PRO A 82 -14.63 23.01 9.41
CA PRO A 82 -13.68 23.71 8.55
C PRO A 82 -12.49 22.80 8.17
N ALA A 83 -11.93 23.06 6.99
CA ALA A 83 -10.89 22.20 6.41
C ALA A 83 -9.69 22.04 7.36
N PRO A 84 -9.23 20.80 7.59
CA PRO A 84 -8.14 20.54 8.53
C PRO A 84 -6.82 21.12 8.01
N SER A 85 -5.99 21.56 8.96
CA SER A 85 -4.68 22.14 8.69
C SER A 85 -3.75 21.15 8.00
N ARG A 86 -2.76 21.67 7.26
CA ARG A 86 -1.79 20.86 6.51
C ARG A 86 -1.00 19.92 7.43
N ASN A 87 -0.63 20.39 8.62
CA ASN A 87 0.18 19.63 9.58
C ASN A 87 -0.62 18.46 10.19
N ALA A 88 -1.92 18.66 10.47
CA ALA A 88 -2.78 17.60 10.96
C ALA A 88 -2.93 16.46 9.94
N MET A 89 -3.04 16.80 8.64
CA MET A 89 -3.11 15.78 7.58
C MET A 89 -1.79 15.02 7.42
N ILE A 90 -0.64 15.68 7.55
CA ILE A 90 0.66 15.00 7.52
C ILE A 90 0.81 14.04 8.71
N ALA A 91 0.39 14.47 9.91
CA ALA A 91 0.42 13.62 11.10
C ALA A 91 -0.49 12.39 10.96
N VAL A 92 -1.69 12.53 10.38
CA VAL A 92 -2.60 11.41 10.12
C VAL A 92 -2.02 10.44 9.08
N CYS A 93 -1.45 10.94 7.99
CA CYS A 93 -0.75 10.09 7.03
C CYS A 93 0.43 9.34 7.68
N ALA A 94 1.20 9.99 8.55
CA ALA A 94 2.30 9.35 9.27
C ALA A 94 1.80 8.29 10.26
N ALA A 95 0.70 8.54 10.96
CA ALA A 95 0.09 7.58 11.88
C ALA A 95 -0.43 6.33 11.17
N ILE A 96 -1.00 6.50 9.96
CA ILE A 96 -1.48 5.39 9.12
C ILE A 96 -0.32 4.54 8.57
N TYR A 97 0.89 5.10 8.47
CA TYR A 97 2.08 4.38 8.03
C TYR A 97 2.60 3.37 9.07
N LEU A 98 2.28 3.56 10.36
CA LEU A 98 2.70 2.65 11.44
C LEU A 98 2.11 1.24 11.35
N PRO A 99 0.78 1.04 11.23
CA PRO A 99 0.20 -0.29 11.13
C PRO A 99 0.59 -1.01 9.83
N SER A 100 0.81 -0.28 8.73
CA SER A 100 1.30 -0.90 7.50
C SER A 100 2.74 -1.41 7.68
N LEU A 101 3.59 -0.71 8.45
CA LEU A 101 4.96 -1.14 8.74
C LEU A 101 5.01 -2.40 9.60
N ALA A 102 4.06 -2.55 10.54
CA ALA A 102 3.90 -3.77 11.32
C ALA A 102 3.46 -4.97 10.47
N ALA A 103 2.75 -4.74 9.35
CA ALA A 103 2.36 -5.80 8.41
C ALA A 103 3.48 -6.20 7.42
N LEU A 104 4.63 -5.52 7.46
CA LEU A 104 5.82 -5.86 6.66
C LEU A 104 6.72 -6.91 7.37
N VAL A 105 6.52 -7.14 8.67
CA VAL A 105 7.22 -8.11 9.53
C VAL A 105 6.36 -9.36 9.70
#